data_AF-A0A1G7U7M9-F1
#
_entry.id   AF-A0A1G7U7M9-F1
#
_cell.length_a   1.000
_cell.length_b   1.000
_cell.length_c   1.000
_cell.angle_alpha   90.00
_cell.angle_beta   90.00
_cell.angle_gamma   90.00
#
_symmetry.space_group_name_H-M   'P 1'
#
loop_
_entity.id
_entity.type
_entity.pdbx_description
1 polymer ?
#
loop_
_entity_poly.entity_id
_entity_poly.type
_entity_poly.pdbx_seq_one_letter_code
_entity_poly.pdbx_strand_id
1 'polypeptide(L)'
;MASPGTLILETAPPGFDTLRSIDRVALGQSLVELSDADGRALAIADGSGELHVRLRDEQALRRPAVLVPLDSMGELRAEVALHLARCLAGQRTGLLPVALRLTAFQKRRLIQLLHAFDVHDLGGGPRDVAAKVLASDHAQHRAVEWKDSHARRKANRLIHDSIALVERGYLKLLRGL
;
A
#
# COMPACT_ATOMS: atom_id res chain seq x y z
N MET A 1 4.31 -0.55 -14.42
CA MET A 1 3.69 0.75 -14.08
C MET A 1 3.92 1.05 -12.61
N ALA A 2 4.36 2.25 -12.30
CA ALA A 2 4.61 2.70 -10.92
C ALA A 2 3.29 3.07 -10.21
N SER A 3 3.22 2.87 -8.89
CA SER A 3 2.07 3.25 -8.07
C SER A 3 1.77 4.75 -8.20
N PRO A 4 0.48 5.17 -8.27
CA PRO A 4 0.11 6.59 -8.24
C PRO A 4 0.41 7.26 -6.90
N GLY A 5 0.56 6.49 -5.82
CA GLY A 5 1.01 6.99 -4.52
C GLY A 5 2.53 7.19 -4.41
N THR A 6 3.30 6.84 -5.45
CA THR A 6 4.74 7.10 -5.50
C THR A 6 5.02 8.38 -6.29
N LEU A 7 5.65 9.34 -5.63
CA LEU A 7 6.12 10.59 -6.23
C LEU A 7 7.58 10.46 -6.70
N ILE A 8 7.91 11.12 -7.80
CA ILE A 8 9.28 11.23 -8.29
C ILE A 8 9.76 12.65 -7.97
N LEU A 9 10.82 12.75 -7.18
CA LEU A 9 11.48 14.00 -6.90
C LEU A 9 12.71 14.16 -7.80
N GLU A 10 12.73 15.31 -8.47
CA GLU A 10 13.85 15.76 -9.29
C GLU A 10 14.30 17.15 -8.85
N THR A 11 15.45 17.58 -9.39
CA THR A 11 15.94 18.93 -9.18
C THR A 11 15.14 19.90 -10.03
N ALA A 12 14.56 20.92 -9.38
CA ALA A 12 13.79 21.93 -10.07
C ALA A 12 14.63 22.68 -11.13
N PRO A 13 14.08 22.96 -12.32
CA PRO A 13 14.77 23.75 -13.32
C PRO A 13 15.08 25.17 -12.81
N PRO A 14 16.01 25.89 -13.45
CA PRO A 14 16.27 27.29 -13.13
C PRO A 14 15.01 28.14 -13.41
N GLY A 15 14.87 29.27 -12.71
CA GLY A 15 13.76 30.22 -12.89
C GLY A 15 12.55 30.03 -11.96
N PHE A 16 12.53 28.96 -11.16
CA PHE A 16 11.52 28.75 -10.12
C PHE A 16 12.09 29.06 -8.73
N ASP A 17 11.36 29.87 -7.95
CA ASP A 17 11.66 30.11 -6.55
C ASP A 17 11.16 28.91 -5.72
N THR A 18 12.07 28.00 -5.42
CA THR A 18 11.77 26.74 -4.74
C THR A 18 12.03 26.83 -3.24
N LEU A 19 11.30 26.04 -2.45
CA LEU A 19 11.59 25.83 -1.03
C LEU A 19 13.09 25.53 -0.82
N ARG A 20 13.70 26.21 0.15
CA ARG A 20 15.11 26.01 0.52
C ARG A 20 15.23 24.69 1.26
N SER A 21 15.67 23.65 0.56
CA SER A 21 16.03 22.33 1.09
C SER A 21 14.92 21.63 1.89
N ILE A 22 14.52 20.46 1.41
CA ILE A 22 13.74 19.56 2.24
C ILE A 22 14.69 18.97 3.29
N ASP A 23 14.47 19.32 4.56
CA ASP A 23 15.12 18.61 5.66
C ASP A 23 14.52 17.20 5.73
N ARG A 24 15.38 16.16 5.76
CA ARG A 24 14.94 14.77 5.91
C ARG A 24 14.12 14.58 7.18
N VAL A 25 14.36 15.39 8.21
CA VAL A 25 13.58 15.39 9.46
C VAL A 25 12.19 16.01 9.25
N ALA A 26 12.07 17.01 8.36
CA ALA A 26 10.81 17.66 8.04
C ALA A 26 9.88 16.80 7.17
N LEU A 27 10.43 15.82 6.45
CA LEU A 27 9.61 14.80 5.76
C LEU A 27 8.87 13.91 6.77
N GLY A 28 9.31 13.81 8.03
CA GLY A 28 8.76 12.90 9.03
C GLY A 28 9.75 11.79 9.36
N GLN A 29 9.34 10.81 10.18
CA GLN A 29 10.19 9.63 10.42
C GLN A 29 10.26 8.83 9.12
N SER A 30 11.41 8.89 8.45
CA SER A 30 11.72 7.98 7.34
C SER A 30 11.60 6.56 7.85
N LEU A 31 10.60 5.83 7.37
CA LEU A 31 10.33 4.46 7.83
C LEU A 31 11.27 3.47 7.14
N VAL A 32 11.60 3.72 5.86
CA VAL A 32 12.44 2.85 5.03
C VAL A 32 13.16 3.67 3.96
N GLU A 33 14.48 3.46 3.82
CA GLU A 33 15.29 3.95 2.69
C GLU A 33 15.82 2.75 1.91
N LEU A 34 15.56 2.71 0.60
CA LEU A 34 16.03 1.68 -0.32
C LEU A 34 16.79 2.37 -1.45
N SER A 35 17.99 1.89 -1.78
CA SER A 35 18.76 2.39 -2.93
C SER A 35 18.89 1.28 -3.97
N ASP A 36 18.52 1.61 -5.22
CA ASP A 36 18.64 0.73 -6.38
C ASP A 36 19.33 1.46 -7.55
N ALA A 37 19.47 0.80 -8.70
CA ALA A 37 20.08 1.39 -9.89
C ALA A 37 19.26 2.56 -10.48
N ASP A 38 17.97 2.68 -10.14
CA ASP A 38 17.05 3.70 -10.63
C ASP A 38 16.96 4.92 -9.70
N GLY A 39 17.63 4.88 -8.55
CA GLY A 39 17.72 5.97 -7.58
C GLY A 39 17.49 5.51 -6.14
N ARG A 40 17.02 6.42 -5.28
CA ARG A 40 16.66 6.09 -3.91
C ARG A 40 15.16 6.18 -3.71
N ALA A 41 14.55 5.17 -3.10
CA ALA A 41 13.18 5.20 -2.64
C ALA A 41 13.13 5.45 -1.13
N LEU A 42 12.28 6.38 -0.73
CA LEU A 42 12.05 6.79 0.64
C LEU A 42 10.57 6.60 0.96
N ALA A 43 10.28 5.87 2.04
CA ALA A 43 8.95 5.76 2.61
C ALA A 43 8.82 6.73 3.77
N ILE A 44 7.87 7.64 3.65
CA ILE A 44 7.65 8.73 4.58
C ILE A 44 6.32 8.53 5.26
N ALA A 45 6.33 8.33 6.58
CA ALA A 45 5.09 8.48 7.35
C ALA A 45 4.86 9.96 7.64
N ASP A 46 3.81 10.51 7.04
CA ASP A 46 3.17 11.69 7.61
C ASP A 46 2.01 11.21 8.50
N GLY A 47 1.54 12.02 9.45
CA GLY A 47 0.43 11.63 10.34
C GLY A 47 -0.88 11.25 9.61
N SER A 48 -0.92 11.38 8.28
CA SER A 48 -2.04 11.09 7.38
C SER A 48 -1.90 9.78 6.58
N GLY A 49 -0.73 9.14 6.57
CA GLY A 49 -0.46 7.93 5.83
C GLY A 49 1.02 7.75 5.47
N GLU A 50 1.30 6.76 4.62
CA GLU A 50 2.64 6.52 4.11
C GLU A 50 2.73 7.06 2.68
N LEU A 51 3.61 8.04 2.47
CA LEU A 51 3.94 8.61 1.18
C LEU A 51 5.23 7.97 0.67
N HIS A 52 5.26 7.54 -0.58
CA HIS A 52 6.47 6.99 -1.19
C HIS A 52 7.09 8.02 -2.13
N VAL A 53 8.37 8.33 -1.92
CA VAL A 53 9.10 9.31 -2.72
C VAL A 53 10.34 8.64 -3.31
N ARG A 54 10.52 8.75 -4.62
CA ARG A 54 11.72 8.31 -5.32
C ARG A 54 12.57 9.52 -5.70
N LEU A 55 13.79 9.57 -5.17
CA LEU A 55 14.82 10.55 -5.45
C LEU A 55 15.68 10.07 -6.62
N ARG A 56 15.78 10.86 -7.69
CA ARG A 56 16.72 10.62 -8.78
C ARG A 56 18.15 11.05 -8.45
N ASP A 57 18.28 12.12 -7.68
CA ASP A 57 19.55 12.71 -7.23
C ASP A 57 19.34 13.34 -5.84
N GLU A 58 20.36 13.35 -4.99
CA GLU A 58 20.40 14.10 -3.73
C GLU A 58 20.18 15.60 -3.94
N GLN A 59 20.53 16.14 -5.11
CA GLN A 59 20.22 17.53 -5.47
C GLN A 59 18.70 17.81 -5.49
N ALA A 60 17.87 16.80 -5.71
CA ALA A 60 16.41 16.93 -5.62
C ALA A 60 15.93 17.29 -4.22
N LEU A 61 16.69 16.98 -3.16
CA LEU A 61 16.35 17.44 -1.80
C LEU A 61 16.66 18.92 -1.61
N ARG A 62 17.68 19.46 -2.30
CA ARG A 62 18.09 20.87 -2.15
C ARG A 62 17.17 21.83 -2.89
N ARG A 63 16.69 21.43 -4.07
CA ARG A 63 15.75 22.18 -4.91
C ARG A 63 14.67 21.24 -5.44
N PRO A 64 13.66 20.89 -4.63
CA PRO A 64 12.69 19.86 -4.99
C PRO A 64 11.72 20.31 -6.09
N ALA A 65 11.53 19.46 -7.07
CA ALA A 65 10.39 19.46 -7.97
C ALA A 65 9.77 18.06 -8.01
N VAL A 66 8.45 17.99 -8.12
CA VAL A 66 7.72 16.73 -8.29
C VAL A 66 7.46 16.53 -9.77
N LEU A 67 7.98 15.44 -10.35
CA LEU A 67 7.67 15.03 -11.71
C LEU A 67 6.38 14.21 -11.71
N VAL A 68 5.35 14.73 -12.39
CA VAL A 68 4.06 14.05 -12.56
C VAL A 68 3.91 13.65 -14.03
N PRO A 69 4.04 12.35 -14.36
CA PRO A 69 3.76 11.87 -15.71
C PRO A 69 2.31 12.12 -16.10
N LEU A 70 2.09 12.51 -17.36
CA LEU A 70 0.76 12.65 -17.96
C LEU A 70 0.25 11.27 -18.42
N ASP A 71 0.06 10.37 -17.47
CA ASP A 71 -0.50 9.03 -17.69
C ASP A 71 -1.97 8.97 -17.23
N SER A 72 -2.60 7.78 -17.36
CA SER A 72 -3.98 7.56 -16.90
C SER A 72 -4.20 7.80 -15.40
N MET A 73 -3.13 8.00 -14.63
CA MET A 73 -3.14 8.25 -13.19
C MET A 73 -2.60 9.65 -12.82
N GLY A 74 -2.39 10.54 -13.81
CA GLY A 74 -1.77 11.84 -13.62
C GLY A 74 -2.50 12.74 -12.61
N GLU A 75 -3.83 12.72 -12.61
CA GLU A 75 -4.65 13.48 -11.64
C GLU A 75 -4.40 13.04 -10.20
N LEU A 76 -4.43 11.72 -9.96
CA LEU A 76 -4.18 11.16 -8.64
C LEU A 76 -2.75 11.45 -8.17
N ARG A 77 -1.76 11.38 -9.07
CA ARG A 77 -0.37 11.77 -8.77
C ARG A 77 -0.26 13.26 -8.43
N ALA A 78 -1.01 14.13 -9.11
CA ALA A 78 -1.03 15.56 -8.82
C ALA A 78 -1.66 15.87 -7.45
N GLU A 79 -2.72 15.15 -7.05
CA GLU A 79 -3.29 15.25 -5.70
C GLU A 79 -2.27 14.87 -4.62
N VAL A 80 -1.53 13.77 -4.83
CA VAL A 80 -0.48 13.32 -3.92
C VAL A 80 0.69 14.31 -3.88
N ALA A 81 1.05 14.91 -5.02
CA ALA A 81 2.09 15.94 -5.09
C ALA A 81 1.69 17.20 -4.32
N LEU A 82 0.43 17.62 -4.44
CA LEU A 82 -0.11 18.75 -3.69
C LEU A 82 -0.15 18.44 -2.19
N HIS A 83 -0.49 17.21 -1.81
CA HIS A 83 -0.43 16.75 -0.42
C HIS A 83 0.99 16.88 0.15
N LEU A 84 2.02 16.40 -0.56
CA LEU A 84 3.42 16.58 -0.17
C LEU A 84 3.79 18.06 -0.04
N ALA A 85 3.42 18.90 -1.01
CA ALA A 85 3.73 20.33 -0.96
C ALA A 85 3.14 21.01 0.27
N ARG A 86 1.92 20.63 0.68
CA ARG A 86 1.27 21.12 1.90
C ARG A 86 1.98 20.63 3.16
N CYS A 87 2.37 19.35 3.22
CA CYS A 87 3.17 18.79 4.32
C CYS A 87 4.49 19.58 4.48
N LEU A 88 5.22 19.81 3.39
CA LEU A 88 6.48 20.55 3.40
C LEU A 88 6.32 22.03 3.79
N ALA A 89 5.17 22.63 3.51
CA ALA A 89 4.83 23.98 3.94
C ALA A 89 4.39 24.05 5.43
N GLY A 90 4.46 22.94 6.18
CA GLY A 90 4.02 22.87 7.58
C GLY A 90 2.51 22.99 7.76
N GLN A 91 1.72 22.82 6.69
CA GLN A 91 0.28 22.87 6.77
C GLN A 91 -0.27 21.58 7.38
N ARG A 92 -1.38 21.67 8.11
CA ARG A 92 -2.11 20.48 8.54
C ARG A 92 -2.65 19.76 7.31
N THR A 93 -2.13 18.59 7.04
CA THR A 93 -2.58 17.74 5.95
C THR A 93 -3.57 16.70 6.47
N GLY A 94 -4.65 16.49 5.71
CA GLY A 94 -5.63 15.44 5.97
C GLY A 94 -5.14 14.10 5.44
N LEU A 95 -5.96 13.05 5.53
CA LEU A 95 -5.62 11.74 4.97
C LEU A 95 -5.30 11.81 3.47
N LEU A 96 -4.47 10.89 2.97
CA LEU A 96 -4.21 10.70 1.53
C LEU A 96 -5.52 10.58 0.71
N PRO A 97 -5.47 10.79 -0.63
CA PRO A 97 -6.63 10.59 -1.50
C PRO A 97 -7.36 9.28 -1.23
N VAL A 98 -8.70 9.31 -1.25
CA VAL A 98 -9.54 8.14 -0.93
C VAL A 98 -9.22 6.95 -1.84
N ALA A 99 -8.87 7.19 -3.10
CA ALA A 99 -8.48 6.17 -4.05
C ALA A 99 -7.23 5.36 -3.63
N LEU A 100 -6.38 5.92 -2.76
CA LEU A 100 -5.19 5.26 -2.21
C LEU A 100 -5.44 4.63 -0.83
N ARG A 101 -6.64 4.82 -0.26
CA ARG A 101 -6.96 4.39 1.10
C ARG A 101 -7.75 3.09 1.08
N LEU A 102 -7.29 2.13 1.87
CA LEU A 102 -8.07 0.93 2.15
C LEU A 102 -9.17 1.23 3.18
N THR A 103 -10.41 0.88 2.84
CA THR A 103 -11.53 0.89 3.80
C THR A 103 -11.29 -0.14 4.91
N ALA A 104 -11.94 0.04 6.07
CA ALA A 104 -11.85 -0.92 7.17
C ALA A 104 -12.24 -2.35 6.74
N PHE A 105 -13.24 -2.47 5.87
CA PHE A 105 -13.66 -3.75 5.29
C PHE A 105 -12.57 -4.36 4.40
N GLN A 106 -11.97 -3.58 3.50
CA GLN A 106 -10.86 -4.04 2.64
C GLN A 106 -9.66 -4.48 3.47
N LYS A 107 -9.26 -3.71 4.50
CA LYS A 107 -8.17 -4.09 5.42
C LYS A 107 -8.46 -5.43 6.10
N ARG A 108 -9.65 -5.59 6.68
CA ARG A 108 -10.06 -6.85 7.33
C ARG A 108 -10.04 -8.02 6.35
N ARG A 109 -10.53 -7.81 5.12
CA ARG A 109 -10.52 -8.85 4.07
C ARG A 109 -9.10 -9.25 3.69
N LEU A 110 -8.19 -8.30 3.50
CA LEU A 110 -6.78 -8.59 3.19
C LEU A 110 -6.09 -9.35 4.33
N ILE A 111 -6.30 -8.94 5.59
CA ILE A 111 -5.78 -9.67 6.75
C ILE A 111 -6.30 -11.12 6.78
N GLN A 112 -7.59 -11.33 6.50
CA GLN A 112 -8.16 -12.68 6.41
C GLN A 112 -7.55 -13.51 5.29
N LEU A 113 -7.25 -12.90 4.13
CA LEU A 113 -6.60 -13.59 3.02
C LEU A 113 -5.17 -13.98 3.41
N LEU A 114 -4.40 -13.07 4.02
CA LEU A 114 -3.04 -13.37 4.48
C LEU A 114 -3.03 -14.51 5.51
N HIS A 115 -3.88 -14.45 6.55
CA HIS A 115 -3.97 -15.55 7.51
C HIS A 115 -4.43 -16.88 6.88
N ALA A 116 -5.29 -16.85 5.87
CA ALA A 116 -5.69 -18.06 5.16
C ALA A 116 -4.57 -18.63 4.31
N PHE A 117 -3.75 -17.76 3.69
CA PHE A 117 -2.53 -18.17 3.01
C PHE A 117 -1.55 -18.82 3.99
N ASP A 118 -1.27 -18.19 5.13
CA ASP A 118 -0.34 -18.74 6.14
C ASP A 118 -0.78 -20.13 6.63
N VAL A 119 -2.08 -20.32 6.90
CA VAL A 119 -2.61 -21.63 7.27
C VAL A 119 -2.42 -22.64 6.15
N HIS A 120 -2.67 -22.25 4.89
CA HIS A 120 -2.53 -23.14 3.74
C HIS A 120 -1.07 -23.50 3.46
N ASP A 121 -0.17 -22.53 3.52
CA ASP A 121 1.28 -22.69 3.30
C ASP A 121 1.91 -23.64 4.33
N LEU A 122 1.40 -23.62 5.56
CA LEU A 122 1.74 -24.60 6.61
C LEU A 122 1.07 -25.99 6.44
N GLY A 123 0.46 -26.26 5.28
CA GLY A 123 -0.20 -27.53 4.97
C GLY A 123 -1.62 -27.67 5.54
N GLY A 124 -2.19 -26.60 6.10
CA GLY A 124 -3.54 -26.57 6.64
C GLY A 124 -4.62 -26.62 5.55
N GLY A 125 -5.72 -27.29 5.89
CA GLY A 125 -6.84 -27.46 4.98
C GLY A 125 -7.96 -26.43 5.17
N PRO A 126 -9.06 -26.55 4.40
CA PRO A 126 -10.23 -25.68 4.54
C PRO A 126 -10.87 -25.74 5.93
N ARG A 127 -10.72 -26.85 6.66
CA ARG A 127 -11.23 -26.99 8.03
C ARG A 127 -10.42 -26.16 9.02
N ASP A 128 -9.09 -26.14 8.86
CA ASP A 128 -8.21 -25.29 9.67
C ASP A 128 -8.46 -23.81 9.41
N VAL A 129 -8.66 -23.42 8.15
CA VAL A 129 -9.02 -22.04 7.79
C VAL A 129 -10.38 -21.64 8.38
N ALA A 130 -11.36 -22.55 8.35
CA ALA A 130 -12.65 -22.29 8.98
C ALA A 130 -12.54 -22.10 10.51
N ALA A 131 -11.71 -22.90 11.18
CA ALA A 131 -11.48 -22.79 12.62
C ALA A 131 -10.68 -21.52 12.98
N LYS A 132 -9.51 -21.33 12.37
CA LYS A 132 -8.51 -20.33 12.77
C LYS A 132 -8.78 -18.93 12.21
N VAL A 133 -9.31 -18.83 10.99
CA VAL A 133 -9.47 -17.55 10.27
C VAL A 133 -10.91 -17.06 10.27
N LEU A 134 -11.86 -17.98 10.10
CA LEU A 134 -13.28 -17.65 10.12
C LEU A 134 -13.92 -17.76 11.50
N ALA A 135 -13.22 -18.35 12.49
CA ALA A 135 -13.74 -18.63 13.82
C ALA A 135 -15.09 -19.36 13.79
N SER A 136 -15.25 -20.30 12.85
CA SER A 136 -16.50 -21.02 12.64
C SER A 136 -16.54 -22.31 13.45
N ASP A 137 -17.57 -22.42 14.29
CA ASP A 137 -17.98 -23.62 15.02
C ASP A 137 -18.21 -24.86 14.11
N HIS A 138 -18.65 -24.65 12.87
CA HIS A 138 -18.81 -25.71 11.86
C HIS A 138 -17.53 -26.52 11.62
N ALA A 139 -16.34 -25.99 11.95
CA ALA A 139 -15.09 -26.74 11.87
C ALA A 139 -15.10 -27.98 12.79
N GLN A 140 -15.87 -27.95 13.88
CA GLN A 140 -16.04 -29.04 14.85
C GLN A 140 -17.13 -30.06 14.46
N HIS A 141 -17.90 -29.78 13.40
CA HIS A 141 -18.95 -30.69 12.95
C HIS A 141 -18.38 -32.04 12.47
N ARG A 142 -19.22 -33.07 12.48
CA ARG A 142 -18.85 -34.39 11.94
C ARG A 142 -18.55 -34.30 10.44
N ALA A 143 -17.84 -35.28 9.90
CA ALA A 143 -17.37 -35.25 8.52
C ALA A 143 -18.48 -35.02 7.48
N VAL A 144 -19.67 -35.60 7.68
CA VAL A 144 -20.83 -35.42 6.78
C VAL A 144 -21.34 -33.98 6.82
N GLU A 145 -21.63 -33.47 8.01
CA GLU A 145 -22.11 -32.10 8.24
C GLU A 145 -21.09 -31.05 7.77
N TRP A 146 -19.80 -31.31 7.94
CA TRP A 146 -18.71 -30.46 7.46
C TRP A 146 -18.70 -30.33 5.93
N LYS A 147 -18.91 -31.46 5.21
CA LYS A 147 -18.85 -31.48 3.74
C LYS A 147 -19.87 -30.52 3.11
N ASP A 148 -21.05 -30.39 3.71
CA ASP A 148 -22.13 -29.55 3.18
C ASP A 148 -22.18 -28.14 3.80
N SER A 149 -21.33 -27.89 4.80
CA SER A 149 -21.30 -26.61 5.51
C SER A 149 -20.96 -25.42 4.61
N HIS A 150 -21.61 -24.27 4.87
CA HIS A 150 -21.23 -23.01 4.24
C HIS A 150 -19.82 -22.56 4.65
N ALA A 151 -19.38 -22.93 5.85
CA ALA A 151 -18.05 -22.63 6.37
C ALA A 151 -16.94 -23.26 5.49
N ARG A 152 -17.09 -24.53 5.10
CA ARG A 152 -16.18 -25.20 4.16
C ARG A 152 -16.10 -24.46 2.81
N ARG A 153 -17.26 -24.10 2.22
CA ARG A 153 -17.29 -23.34 0.96
C ARG A 153 -16.62 -21.98 1.08
N LYS A 154 -16.86 -21.26 2.18
CA LYS A 154 -16.22 -19.96 2.45
C LYS A 154 -14.71 -20.10 2.66
N ALA A 155 -14.25 -21.12 3.38
CA ALA A 155 -12.83 -21.39 3.59
C ALA A 155 -12.11 -21.76 2.28
N ASN A 156 -12.72 -22.61 1.44
CA ASN A 156 -12.18 -22.93 0.12
C ASN A 156 -11.98 -21.67 -0.74
N ARG A 157 -13.00 -20.80 -0.80
CA ARG A 157 -12.88 -19.53 -1.52
C ARG A 157 -11.79 -18.65 -0.93
N LEU A 158 -11.66 -18.61 0.39
CA LEU A 158 -10.64 -17.80 1.06
C LEU A 158 -9.22 -18.29 0.74
N ILE A 159 -8.99 -19.59 0.70
CA ILE A 159 -7.70 -20.19 0.28
C ILE A 159 -7.41 -19.85 -1.19
N HIS A 160 -8.40 -20.02 -2.08
CA HIS A 160 -8.20 -19.71 -3.49
C HIS A 160 -7.87 -18.23 -3.71
N ASP A 161 -8.66 -17.33 -3.10
CA ASP A 161 -8.46 -15.90 -3.19
C ASP A 161 -7.12 -15.47 -2.56
N SER A 162 -6.65 -16.17 -1.51
CA SER A 162 -5.41 -15.82 -0.83
C SER A 162 -4.18 -16.19 -1.65
N ILE A 163 -4.20 -17.35 -2.31
CA ILE A 163 -3.16 -17.74 -3.27
C ILE A 163 -3.11 -16.72 -4.41
N ALA A 164 -4.26 -16.39 -5.00
CA ALA A 164 -4.34 -15.41 -6.08
C ALA A 164 -3.82 -14.02 -5.64
N LEU A 165 -4.07 -13.63 -4.39
CA LEU A 165 -3.54 -12.39 -3.81
C LEU A 165 -2.01 -12.42 -3.73
N VAL A 166 -1.43 -13.46 -3.15
CA VAL A 166 0.02 -13.55 -2.89
C VAL A 166 0.82 -13.73 -4.18
N GLU A 167 0.33 -14.52 -5.13
CA GLU A 167 1.08 -14.80 -6.36
C GLU A 167 1.34 -13.51 -7.15
N ARG A 168 0.30 -12.72 -7.43
CA ARG A 168 0.41 -11.40 -8.12
C ARG A 168 -0.75 -10.43 -7.84
N GLY A 169 -1.82 -10.86 -7.19
CA GLY A 169 -3.00 -10.04 -6.97
C GLY A 169 -2.74 -8.77 -6.16
N TYR A 170 -1.74 -8.80 -5.26
CA TYR A 170 -1.31 -7.64 -4.47
C TYR A 170 -0.89 -6.44 -5.33
N LEU A 171 -0.44 -6.64 -6.58
CA LEU A 171 -0.06 -5.55 -7.48
C LEU A 171 -1.22 -4.60 -7.81
N LYS A 172 -2.48 -5.06 -7.67
CA LYS A 172 -3.66 -4.21 -7.81
C LYS A 172 -3.77 -3.19 -6.67
N LEU A 173 -3.35 -3.55 -5.46
CA LEU A 173 -3.33 -2.65 -4.31
C LEU A 173 -2.38 -1.47 -4.55
N LEU A 174 -1.30 -1.69 -5.29
CA LEU A 174 -0.34 -0.65 -5.66
C LEU A 174 -0.87 0.31 -6.73
N ARG A 175 -2.04 0.08 -7.32
CA ARG A 175 -2.58 0.91 -8.41
C ARG A 175 -3.75 1.80 -7.97
N GLY A 176 -4.18 1.71 -6.71
CA GLY A 176 -5.54 2.07 -6.34
C GLY A 176 -6.48 0.99 -6.88
N LEU A 177 -7.21 0.33 -5.98
CA LEU A 177 -7.99 -0.90 -6.22
C LEU A 177 -8.77 -0.93 -7.55
#